data_AF-A0A522MW25-F1
#
_entry.id   AF-A0A522MW25-F1
#
_cell.length_a   1.000
_cell.length_b   1.000
_cell.length_c   1.000
_cell.angle_alpha   90.00
_cell.angle_beta   90.00
_cell.angle_gamma   90.00
#
_symmetry.space_group_name_H-M   'P 1'
#
loop_
_entity.id
_entity.type
_entity.pdbx_description
1 polymer ?
#
loop_
_entity_poly.entity_id
_entity_poly.type
_entity_poly.pdbx_seq_one_letter_code
_entity_poly.pdbx_strand_id
1 'polypeptide(L)'
;MKVRVGRALASSALIFVIASPALGRTTVIHTLGTAPLLGPSASTSSELSKILEHEALVRNAAGKLGLTPGEFNAFLQQWRTHQMRWVEIPRHLDGMTWAAGDNVHVIKDVLIPSNTMGWEVDIPGPGRTLSLFLPAACGNLSLLARPRRVAALAPPKPHPTPVPARPTPPPAPLPTDPAPSPSPQVAEVLPPAASPQLWPYLTPLVLLTFHTHQVTGTPTYPPIGPPPNFHSAA
;
A
#
# COMPACT_ATOMS: atom_id res chain seq x y z
N MET A 1 7.56 71.75 -39.40
CA MET A 1 8.82 70.98 -39.21
C MET A 1 9.16 70.89 -37.72
N LYS A 2 9.08 69.69 -37.14
CA LYS A 2 9.82 69.26 -35.93
C LYS A 2 9.59 67.77 -35.74
N VAL A 3 10.53 66.97 -36.24
CA VAL A 3 10.61 65.52 -36.02
C VAL A 3 11.30 65.30 -34.68
N ARG A 4 10.71 64.51 -33.77
CA ARG A 4 11.40 63.98 -32.59
C ARG A 4 11.46 62.47 -32.68
N VAL A 5 12.63 61.97 -33.06
CA VAL A 5 13.05 60.58 -32.98
C VAL A 5 13.44 60.28 -31.53
N GLY A 6 12.64 59.49 -30.83
CA GLY A 6 12.99 58.93 -29.53
C GLY A 6 13.49 57.50 -29.69
N ARG A 7 14.82 57.32 -29.62
CA ARG A 7 15.46 56.01 -29.49
C ARG A 7 15.25 55.49 -28.07
N ALA A 8 14.53 54.39 -27.91
CA ALA A 8 14.57 53.60 -26.69
C ALA A 8 15.58 52.46 -26.87
N LEU A 9 16.61 52.48 -26.02
CA LEU A 9 17.68 51.49 -25.96
C LEU A 9 17.12 50.13 -25.54
N ALA A 10 17.37 49.12 -26.36
CA ALA A 10 17.09 47.72 -26.06
C ALA A 10 18.12 47.20 -25.04
N SER A 11 17.72 47.10 -23.77
CA SER A 11 18.49 46.41 -22.74
C SER A 11 18.26 44.90 -22.86
N SER A 12 19.12 44.21 -23.61
CA SER A 12 19.19 42.76 -23.64
C SER A 12 19.79 42.24 -22.34
N ALA A 13 18.93 41.91 -21.36
CA ALA A 13 19.33 41.14 -20.19
C ALA A 13 19.54 39.68 -20.60
N LEU A 14 20.81 39.29 -20.73
CA LEU A 14 21.25 37.92 -20.99
C LEU A 14 21.03 37.09 -19.72
N ILE A 15 19.91 36.38 -19.64
CA ILE A 15 19.63 35.44 -18.56
C ILE A 15 20.47 34.18 -18.82
N PHE A 16 21.61 34.06 -18.13
CA PHE A 16 22.33 32.80 -18.02
C PHE A 16 21.49 31.83 -17.19
N VAL A 17 20.71 30.98 -17.86
CA VAL A 17 20.07 29.81 -17.25
C VAL A 17 21.17 28.80 -16.99
N ILE A 18 21.79 28.86 -15.81
CA ILE A 18 22.68 27.82 -15.33
C ILE A 18 21.80 26.60 -15.02
N ALA A 19 21.75 25.67 -15.98
CA ALA A 19 21.13 24.37 -15.82
C ALA A 19 21.97 23.54 -14.83
N SER A 20 21.78 23.78 -13.54
CA SER A 20 22.32 22.91 -12.50
C SER A 20 21.70 21.53 -12.68
N PRO A 21 22.49 20.45 -12.89
CA PRO A 21 21.94 19.11 -12.92
C PRO A 21 21.30 18.84 -11.56
N ALA A 22 19.99 18.62 -11.57
CA ALA A 22 19.24 18.21 -10.40
C ALA A 22 19.72 16.81 -10.02
N LEU A 23 20.79 16.74 -9.23
CA LEU A 23 21.20 15.55 -8.50
C LEU A 23 20.05 15.23 -7.55
N GLY A 24 19.22 14.26 -7.92
CA GLY A 24 18.05 13.82 -7.17
C GLY A 24 18.46 13.43 -5.75
N ARG A 25 18.22 14.34 -4.79
CA ARG A 25 18.44 14.05 -3.38
C ARG A 25 17.37 13.06 -2.93
N THR A 26 17.82 11.93 -2.40
CA THR A 26 16.94 10.96 -1.76
C THR A 26 16.15 11.66 -0.66
N THR A 27 14.83 11.74 -0.82
CA THR A 27 13.96 12.44 0.13
C THR A 27 13.68 11.50 1.29
N VAL A 28 14.33 11.73 2.43
CA VAL A 28 14.00 11.05 3.68
C VAL A 28 12.72 11.68 4.23
N ILE A 29 11.60 10.99 4.03
CA ILE A 29 10.30 11.43 4.51
C ILE A 29 10.24 11.10 6.02
N HIS A 30 10.77 12.01 6.85
CA HIS A 30 10.86 11.82 8.31
C HIS A 30 9.48 11.81 9.00
N THR A 31 8.47 12.34 8.33
CA THR A 31 7.04 12.24 8.62
C THR A 31 6.37 11.81 7.33
N LEU A 32 5.76 10.63 7.27
CA LEU A 32 5.23 9.92 6.09
C LEU A 32 4.11 10.66 5.29
N GLY A 33 4.23 11.98 5.12
CA GLY A 33 3.34 12.89 4.44
C GLY A 33 2.52 13.72 5.44
N THR A 34 2.68 15.04 5.41
CA THR A 34 1.74 15.99 6.04
C THR A 34 0.40 16.07 5.29
N ALA A 35 0.22 15.23 4.28
CA ALA A 35 -0.83 15.28 3.28
C ALA A 35 -1.20 13.84 2.85
N PRO A 36 -1.65 13.01 3.80
CA PRO A 36 -1.87 11.58 3.56
C PRO A 36 -2.99 11.33 2.54
N LEU A 37 -2.85 10.29 1.72
CA LEU A 37 -3.86 9.93 0.71
C LEU A 37 -5.16 9.44 1.36
N LEU A 38 -5.06 8.54 2.34
CA LEU A 38 -6.20 7.94 3.05
C LEU A 38 -6.18 8.21 4.57
N GLY A 39 -5.09 8.82 5.07
CA GLY A 39 -4.86 9.00 6.50
C GLY A 39 -4.45 7.71 7.21
N PRO A 40 -4.07 7.79 8.50
CA PRO A 40 -3.69 6.63 9.28
C PRO A 40 -4.85 5.65 9.45
N SER A 41 -4.54 4.35 9.46
CA SER A 41 -5.52 3.29 9.70
C SER A 41 -4.96 2.25 10.67
N ALA A 42 -5.78 1.82 11.62
CA ALA A 42 -5.41 0.84 12.64
C ALA A 42 -5.88 -0.58 12.30
N SER A 43 -6.68 -0.76 11.26
CA SER A 43 -7.23 -2.07 10.91
C SER A 43 -7.42 -2.24 9.42
N THR A 44 -7.36 -3.50 8.98
CA THR A 44 -7.61 -3.90 7.60
C THR A 44 -9.00 -3.51 7.12
N SER A 45 -10.02 -3.66 7.97
CA SER A 45 -11.39 -3.29 7.62
C SER A 45 -11.55 -1.78 7.47
N SER A 46 -10.92 -0.99 8.35
CA SER A 46 -10.93 0.47 8.23
C SER A 46 -10.20 0.93 6.97
N GLU A 47 -9.06 0.31 6.63
CA GLU A 47 -8.32 0.63 5.41
C GLU A 47 -9.12 0.28 4.15
N LEU A 48 -9.74 -0.90 4.12
CA LEU A 48 -10.62 -1.31 3.02
C LEU A 48 -11.78 -0.32 2.82
N SER A 49 -12.46 0.07 3.90
CA SER A 49 -13.56 1.04 3.82
C SER A 49 -13.10 2.36 3.22
N LYS A 50 -11.94 2.88 3.61
CA LYS A 50 -11.36 4.11 3.05
C LYS A 50 -11.01 3.98 1.58
N ILE A 51 -10.43 2.84 1.17
CA ILE A 51 -10.11 2.58 -0.24
C ILE A 51 -11.40 2.61 -1.09
N LEU A 52 -12.48 2.02 -0.59
CA LEU A 52 -13.76 1.97 -1.30
C LEU A 52 -14.45 3.35 -1.31
N GLU A 53 -14.43 4.07 -0.18
CA GLU A 53 -14.99 5.42 -0.08
C GLU A 53 -14.27 6.42 -1.00
N HIS A 54 -12.94 6.30 -1.11
CA HIS A 54 -12.09 7.18 -1.91
C HIS A 54 -11.58 6.52 -3.19
N GLU A 55 -12.35 5.58 -3.78
CA GLU A 55 -11.87 4.77 -4.91
C GLU A 55 -11.35 5.62 -6.09
N ALA A 56 -12.02 6.72 -6.42
CA ALA A 56 -11.61 7.62 -7.50
C ALA A 56 -10.23 8.27 -7.22
N LEU A 57 -9.98 8.68 -5.97
CA LEU A 57 -8.70 9.27 -5.55
C LEU A 57 -7.58 8.22 -5.59
N VAL A 58 -7.83 7.02 -5.07
CA VAL A 58 -6.85 5.91 -5.09
C VAL A 58 -6.57 5.46 -6.54
N ARG A 59 -7.58 5.43 -7.40
CA ARG A 59 -7.43 5.14 -8.83
C ARG A 59 -6.54 6.17 -9.54
N ASN A 60 -6.73 7.46 -9.24
CA ASN A 60 -5.87 8.52 -9.77
C ASN A 60 -4.43 8.33 -9.28
N ALA A 61 -4.24 8.06 -7.99
CA ALA A 61 -2.93 7.77 -7.40
C ALA A 61 -2.24 6.57 -8.06
N ALA A 62 -2.95 5.47 -8.27
CA ALA A 62 -2.47 4.29 -8.96
C ALA A 62 -2.03 4.63 -10.40
N GLY A 63 -2.86 5.37 -11.14
CA GLY A 63 -2.52 5.83 -12.48
C GLY A 63 -1.25 6.69 -12.52
N LYS A 64 -1.07 7.60 -11.55
CA LYS A 64 0.16 8.41 -11.43
C LYS A 64 1.40 7.59 -11.08
N LEU A 65 1.23 6.46 -10.37
CA LEU A 65 2.29 5.48 -10.14
C LEU A 65 2.58 4.59 -11.35
N GLY A 66 1.80 4.71 -12.43
CA GLY A 66 1.98 3.96 -13.67
C GLY A 66 1.26 2.62 -13.70
N LEU A 67 0.25 2.43 -12.85
CA LEU A 67 -0.62 1.26 -12.93
C LEU A 67 -1.61 1.42 -14.08
N THR A 68 -1.78 0.33 -14.82
CA THR A 68 -2.86 0.19 -15.79
C THR A 68 -4.21 0.02 -15.08
N PRO A 69 -5.34 0.28 -15.77
CA PRO A 69 -6.65 0.00 -15.22
C PRO A 69 -6.85 -1.47 -14.78
N GLY A 70 -6.25 -2.42 -15.51
CA GLY A 70 -6.30 -3.85 -15.18
C GLY A 70 -5.54 -4.18 -13.88
N GLU A 71 -4.33 -3.63 -13.71
CA GLU A 71 -3.55 -3.80 -12.48
C GLU A 71 -4.29 -3.17 -11.28
N PHE A 72 -4.91 -2.00 -11.45
CA PHE A 72 -5.71 -1.38 -10.38
C PHE A 72 -6.95 -2.21 -10.01
N ASN A 73 -7.64 -2.79 -10.99
CA ASN A 73 -8.76 -3.68 -10.69
C ASN A 73 -8.30 -4.95 -9.95
N ALA A 74 -7.12 -5.50 -10.30
CA ALA A 74 -6.53 -6.62 -9.58
C ALA A 74 -6.16 -6.26 -8.13
N PHE A 75 -5.65 -5.05 -7.90
CA PHE A 75 -5.42 -4.51 -6.56
C PHE A 75 -6.72 -4.47 -5.73
N LEU A 76 -7.79 -3.87 -6.26
CA LEU A 76 -9.07 -3.81 -5.56
C LEU A 76 -9.64 -5.20 -5.31
N GLN A 77 -9.46 -6.12 -6.24
CA GLN A 77 -9.92 -7.50 -6.07
C GLN A 77 -9.21 -8.17 -4.88
N GLN A 78 -7.89 -8.04 -4.75
CA GLN A 78 -7.15 -8.61 -3.61
C GLN A 78 -7.59 -8.02 -2.27
N TRP A 79 -7.91 -6.73 -2.23
CA TRP A 79 -8.48 -6.09 -1.05
C TRP A 79 -9.85 -6.65 -0.67
N ARG A 80 -10.74 -6.83 -1.65
CA ARG A 80 -12.07 -7.40 -1.45
C ARG A 80 -12.04 -8.87 -1.03
N THR A 81 -11.02 -9.62 -1.46
CA THR A 81 -10.83 -11.04 -1.11
C THR A 81 -9.90 -11.26 0.07
N HIS A 82 -9.48 -10.19 0.76
CA HIS A 82 -8.57 -10.25 1.90
C HIS A 82 -7.21 -10.94 1.62
N GLN A 83 -6.68 -10.79 0.40
CA GLN A 83 -5.42 -11.41 -0.05
C GLN A 83 -4.17 -10.52 0.14
N MET A 84 -4.31 -9.37 0.80
CA MET A 84 -3.19 -8.52 1.22
C MET A 84 -2.42 -9.14 2.38
N ARG A 85 -1.15 -8.77 2.53
CA ARG A 85 -0.29 -9.18 3.64
C ARG A 85 0.01 -8.01 4.57
N TRP A 86 0.02 -8.25 5.88
CA TRP A 86 0.58 -7.29 6.84
C TRP A 86 2.08 -7.52 6.98
N VAL A 87 2.89 -6.55 6.55
CA VAL A 87 4.35 -6.72 6.45
C VAL A 87 5.08 -5.46 6.92
N GLU A 88 6.37 -5.62 7.22
CA GLU A 88 7.28 -4.48 7.27
C GLU A 88 7.54 -3.98 5.85
N ILE A 89 7.28 -2.69 5.63
CA ILE A 89 7.46 -2.05 4.33
C ILE A 89 8.95 -1.92 4.02
N PRO A 90 9.39 -2.28 2.80
CA PRO A 90 10.77 -2.11 2.40
C PRO A 90 11.27 -0.67 2.60
N ARG A 91 12.52 -0.54 3.04
CA ARG A 91 13.19 0.74 3.26
C ARG A 91 13.22 1.63 2.01
N HIS A 92 13.17 1.05 0.81
CA HIS A 92 13.17 1.77 -0.46
C HIS A 92 11.93 1.42 -1.28
N LEU A 93 11.24 2.44 -1.79
CA LEU A 93 10.12 2.32 -2.70
C LEU A 93 10.38 3.16 -3.95
N ASP A 94 9.98 2.67 -5.12
CA ASP A 94 10.19 3.36 -6.39
C ASP A 94 9.31 4.61 -6.53
N GLY A 95 8.16 4.60 -5.84
CA GLY A 95 7.40 5.81 -5.62
C GLY A 95 6.31 5.69 -4.58
N MET A 96 5.87 6.84 -4.07
CA MET A 96 4.78 6.99 -3.10
C MET A 96 3.91 8.17 -3.50
N THR A 97 2.60 8.01 -3.39
CA THR A 97 1.64 9.10 -3.63
C THR A 97 1.26 9.81 -2.35
N TRP A 98 0.82 11.04 -2.50
CA TRP A 98 0.21 11.85 -1.44
C TRP A 98 -0.80 12.81 -2.09
N ALA A 99 -1.69 13.40 -1.29
CA ALA A 99 -2.77 14.24 -1.80
C ALA A 99 -2.80 15.63 -1.14
N ALA A 100 -2.86 16.68 -1.96
CA ALA A 100 -3.16 18.05 -1.51
C ALA A 100 -4.47 18.52 -2.15
N GLY A 101 -5.54 18.51 -1.36
CA GLY A 101 -6.90 18.67 -1.89
C GLY A 101 -7.20 17.55 -2.88
N ASP A 102 -7.68 17.91 -4.07
CA ASP A 102 -8.03 16.95 -5.13
C ASP A 102 -6.84 16.55 -6.03
N ASN A 103 -5.64 17.07 -5.74
CA ASN A 103 -4.45 16.80 -6.53
C ASN A 103 -3.61 15.69 -5.93
N VAL A 104 -3.35 14.65 -6.73
CA VAL A 104 -2.45 13.56 -6.37
C VAL A 104 -1.06 13.81 -6.94
N HIS A 105 -0.06 13.72 -6.07
CA HIS A 105 1.35 13.87 -6.39
C HIS A 105 2.10 12.56 -6.18
N VAL A 106 3.27 12.42 -6.82
CA VAL A 106 4.15 11.25 -6.69
C VAL A 106 5.53 11.72 -6.30
N ILE A 107 6.08 11.10 -5.25
CA ILE A 107 7.49 11.20 -4.88
C ILE A 107 8.16 9.92 -5.39
N LYS A 108 9.34 10.04 -5.99
CA LYS A 108 10.16 8.91 -6.48
C LYS A 108 11.30 8.62 -5.52
N ASP A 109 11.83 7.39 -5.55
CA ASP A 109 12.99 6.95 -4.76
C ASP A 109 12.85 7.26 -3.26
N VAL A 110 11.76 6.76 -2.69
CA VAL A 110 11.33 7.08 -1.33
C VAL A 110 12.03 6.19 -0.33
N LEU A 111 12.64 6.80 0.68
CA LEU A 111 13.16 6.08 1.84
C LEU A 111 12.14 6.06 2.98
N ILE A 112 11.75 4.85 3.37
CA ILE A 112 10.86 4.58 4.49
C ILE A 112 11.70 4.30 5.75
N PRO A 113 11.32 4.82 6.93
CA PRO A 113 11.94 4.41 8.19
C PRO A 113 11.85 2.89 8.42
N SER A 114 12.82 2.30 9.12
CA SER A 114 12.74 0.88 9.53
C SER A 114 11.53 0.64 10.44
N ASN A 115 11.05 -0.60 10.46
CA ASN A 115 9.90 -1.05 11.26
C ASN A 115 8.59 -0.33 10.90
N THR A 116 8.49 0.25 9.70
CA THR A 116 7.24 0.82 9.23
C THR A 116 6.34 -0.32 8.75
N MET A 117 5.20 -0.51 9.42
CA MET A 117 4.25 -1.55 9.08
C MET A 117 3.18 -1.06 8.11
N GLY A 118 2.66 -1.97 7.29
CA GLY A 118 1.51 -1.69 6.43
C GLY A 118 1.04 -2.91 5.66
N TRP A 119 0.17 -2.65 4.69
CA TRP A 119 -0.39 -3.69 3.82
C TRP A 119 0.41 -3.79 2.52
N GLU A 120 0.75 -5.00 2.10
CA GLU A 120 1.34 -5.31 0.80
C GLU A 120 0.33 -6.07 -0.07
N VAL A 121 0.26 -5.69 -1.35
CA VAL A 121 -0.51 -6.36 -2.39
C VAL A 121 0.40 -6.63 -3.58
N ASP A 122 0.53 -7.90 -3.97
CA ASP A 122 1.37 -8.31 -5.09
C ASP A 122 0.52 -8.52 -6.35
N ILE A 123 0.74 -7.70 -7.38
CA ILE A 123 0.01 -7.75 -8.65
C ILE A 123 0.93 -8.37 -9.70
N PRO A 124 0.60 -9.55 -10.25
CA PRO A 124 1.36 -10.13 -11.35
C PRO A 124 1.12 -9.31 -12.62
N GLY A 125 2.21 -8.89 -13.26
CA GLY A 125 2.20 -8.18 -14.54
C GLY A 125 3.04 -8.89 -15.62
N PRO A 126 2.99 -8.41 -16.88
CA PRO A 126 3.83 -8.93 -17.94
C PRO A 126 5.30 -8.61 -17.66
N GLY A 127 6.11 -9.63 -17.38
CA GLY A 127 7.56 -9.50 -17.14
C GLY A 127 7.97 -8.92 -15.78
N ARG A 128 7.04 -8.52 -14.92
CA ARG A 128 7.31 -7.97 -13.59
C ARG A 128 6.22 -8.32 -12.58
N THR A 129 6.55 -8.26 -11.30
CA THR A 129 5.56 -8.24 -10.21
C THR A 129 5.57 -6.85 -9.62
N LEU A 130 4.39 -6.22 -9.54
CA LEU A 130 4.23 -4.93 -8.88
C LEU A 130 3.80 -5.19 -7.44
N SER A 131 4.57 -4.66 -6.49
CA SER A 131 4.22 -4.74 -5.07
C SER A 131 3.75 -3.38 -4.62
N LEU A 132 2.47 -3.28 -4.29
CA LEU A 132 1.88 -2.08 -3.74
C LEU A 132 1.93 -2.13 -2.23
N PHE A 133 2.30 -1.01 -1.62
CA PHE A 133 2.34 -0.87 -0.17
C PHE A 133 1.44 0.28 0.28
N LEU A 134 0.74 0.09 1.39
CA LEU A 134 -0.04 1.11 2.09
C LEU A 134 0.48 1.19 3.54
N PRO A 135 1.34 2.17 3.89
CA PRO A 135 1.80 2.35 5.26
C PRO A 135 0.64 2.68 6.18
N ALA A 136 0.51 1.95 7.28
CA ALA A 136 -0.61 2.15 8.22
C ALA A 136 -0.60 3.53 8.88
N ALA A 137 0.58 4.16 8.98
CA ALA A 137 0.74 5.49 9.55
C ALA A 137 0.15 6.62 8.68
N CYS A 138 0.00 6.43 7.36
CA CYS A 138 -0.43 7.51 6.48
C CYS A 138 -1.37 7.11 5.33
N GLY A 139 -1.54 5.82 5.03
CA GLY A 139 -2.44 5.36 3.97
C GLY A 139 -2.02 5.81 2.56
N ASN A 140 -0.74 6.13 2.35
CA ASN A 140 -0.21 6.55 1.05
C ASN A 140 0.04 5.34 0.15
N LEU A 141 -0.47 5.38 -1.08
CA LEU A 141 -0.23 4.29 -2.03
C LEU A 141 1.22 4.35 -2.53
N SER A 142 1.95 3.27 -2.36
CA SER A 142 3.36 3.18 -2.73
C SER A 142 3.62 1.99 -3.62
N LEU A 143 4.67 2.07 -4.44
CA LEU A 143 5.01 1.08 -5.45
C LEU A 143 6.46 0.63 -5.30
N LEU A 144 6.67 -0.68 -5.43
CA LEU A 144 7.97 -1.29 -5.69
C LEU A 144 7.80 -2.26 -6.88
N ALA A 145 8.45 -1.96 -7.99
CA ALA A 145 8.50 -2.81 -9.17
C ALA A 145 9.61 -3.85 -8.98
N ARG A 146 9.22 -5.11 -8.82
CA ARG A 146 10.17 -6.22 -8.75
C ARG A 146 10.31 -6.84 -10.14
N PRO A 147 11.53 -6.97 -10.70
CA PRO A 147 11.72 -7.78 -11.89
C PRO A 147 11.21 -9.18 -11.59
N ARG A 148 10.42 -9.75 -12.51
CA ARG A 148 9.94 -11.13 -12.32
C ARG A 148 11.19 -11.99 -12.29
N ARG A 149 11.46 -12.63 -11.14
CA ARG A 149 12.45 -13.70 -11.11
C ARG A 149 11.94 -14.77 -12.05
N VAL A 150 12.50 -14.81 -13.26
CA VAL A 150 12.41 -16.00 -14.10
C VAL A 150 13.07 -17.06 -13.25
N ALA A 151 12.27 -17.94 -12.65
CA ALA A 151 12.82 -19.09 -11.95
C ALA A 151 13.78 -19.72 -12.96
N ALA A 152 15.09 -19.65 -12.67
CA ALA A 152 16.07 -20.32 -13.50
C ALA A 152 15.55 -21.75 -13.58
N LEU A 153 15.24 -22.21 -14.80
CA LEU A 153 14.76 -23.57 -14.99
C LEU A 153 15.72 -24.46 -14.22
N ALA A 154 15.20 -25.14 -13.21
CA ALA A 154 16.02 -26.05 -12.42
C ALA A 154 16.73 -26.96 -13.44
N PRO A 155 18.06 -27.14 -13.34
CA PRO A 155 18.78 -27.99 -14.27
C PRO A 155 18.05 -29.34 -14.32
N PRO A 156 17.84 -29.91 -15.52
CA PRO A 156 17.07 -31.14 -15.68
C PRO A 156 17.60 -32.16 -14.68
N LYS A 157 16.71 -32.65 -13.82
CA LYS A 157 17.06 -33.64 -12.80
C LYS A 157 17.74 -34.81 -13.54
N PRO A 158 18.94 -35.25 -13.12
CA PRO A 158 19.59 -36.40 -13.73
C PRO A 158 18.59 -37.56 -13.77
N HIS A 159 18.47 -38.20 -14.94
CA HIS A 159 17.61 -39.36 -15.10
C HIS A 159 17.97 -40.36 -14.00
N PRO A 160 17.01 -40.85 -13.20
CA PRO A 160 17.32 -41.83 -12.17
C PRO A 160 17.93 -43.06 -12.82
N THR A 161 19.12 -43.43 -12.37
CA THR A 161 19.72 -44.72 -12.71
C THR A 161 18.73 -45.81 -12.30
N PRO A 162 18.39 -46.78 -13.18
CA PRO A 162 17.44 -47.84 -12.84
C PRO A 162 17.93 -48.58 -11.60
N VAL A 163 17.14 -48.49 -10.53
CA VAL A 163 17.38 -49.22 -9.28
C VAL A 163 17.16 -50.71 -9.58
N PRO A 164 18.08 -51.62 -9.18
CA PRO A 164 17.87 -53.06 -9.28
C PRO A 164 16.56 -53.46 -8.60
N ALA A 165 15.72 -54.23 -9.29
CA ALA A 165 14.44 -54.69 -8.80
C ALA A 165 14.60 -55.39 -7.43
N ARG A 166 14.04 -54.78 -6.39
CA ARG A 166 13.98 -55.38 -5.05
C ARG A 166 12.77 -56.35 -5.02
N PRO A 167 12.92 -57.57 -4.48
CA PRO A 167 11.80 -58.50 -4.37
C PRO A 167 10.68 -57.91 -3.52
N THR A 168 9.45 -58.06 -4.02
CA THR A 168 8.21 -57.56 -3.42
C THR A 168 7.95 -58.25 -2.07
N PRO A 169 7.81 -57.50 -0.97
CA PRO A 169 7.37 -58.09 0.30
C PRO A 169 5.89 -58.52 0.24
N PRO A 170 5.49 -59.54 1.01
CA PRO A 170 4.12 -60.04 1.06
C PRO A 170 3.13 -58.98 1.57
N PRO A 171 1.85 -59.04 1.14
CA PRO A 171 0.83 -58.06 1.46
C PRO A 171 0.55 -58.00 2.98
N ALA A 172 0.51 -56.78 3.51
CA ALA A 172 0.12 -56.50 4.89
C ALA A 172 -1.39 -56.71 5.10
N PRO A 173 -1.83 -57.20 6.27
CA PRO A 173 -3.25 -57.37 6.59
C PRO A 173 -3.99 -56.04 6.68
N LEU A 174 -5.26 -56.05 6.24
CA LEU A 174 -6.19 -54.92 6.26
C LEU A 174 -6.48 -54.44 7.69
N PRO A 175 -6.35 -53.14 7.98
CA PRO A 175 -6.90 -52.54 9.18
C PRO A 175 -8.44 -52.51 9.14
N THR A 176 -9.04 -52.91 10.26
CA THR A 176 -10.46 -52.88 10.57
C THR A 176 -10.99 -51.45 10.71
N ASP A 177 -12.25 -51.25 10.32
CA ASP A 177 -13.02 -50.00 10.30
C ASP A 177 -12.85 -49.11 11.54
N PRO A 178 -12.63 -47.78 11.36
CA PRO A 178 -12.81 -46.82 12.43
C PRO A 178 -14.30 -46.53 12.68
N ALA A 179 -14.65 -46.49 13.97
CA ALA A 179 -15.96 -46.25 14.55
C ALA A 179 -16.60 -44.91 14.13
N PRO A 180 -17.94 -44.78 14.20
CA PRO A 180 -18.66 -43.57 13.82
C PRO A 180 -18.29 -42.37 14.71
N SER A 181 -18.07 -41.24 14.04
CA SER A 181 -17.77 -39.94 14.64
C SER A 181 -19.01 -39.36 15.35
N PRO A 182 -18.88 -38.77 16.56
CA PRO A 182 -19.99 -38.14 17.25
C PRO A 182 -20.44 -36.83 16.57
N SER A 183 -21.75 -36.60 16.59
CA SER A 183 -22.43 -35.43 16.04
C SER A 183 -22.01 -34.12 16.73
N PRO A 184 -21.88 -33.00 15.98
CA PRO A 184 -21.62 -31.69 16.56
C PRO A 184 -22.86 -31.16 17.31
N GLN A 185 -22.66 -30.76 18.57
CA GLN A 185 -23.65 -29.98 19.31
C GLN A 185 -23.64 -28.55 18.79
N VAL A 186 -24.82 -28.09 18.34
CA VAL A 186 -25.08 -26.72 17.94
C VAL A 186 -25.16 -25.87 19.21
N ALA A 187 -24.20 -24.96 19.39
CA ALA A 187 -24.30 -23.92 20.40
C ALA A 187 -25.29 -22.85 19.90
N GLU A 188 -26.37 -22.67 20.65
CA GLU A 188 -27.37 -21.63 20.42
C GLU A 188 -26.78 -20.26 20.78
N VAL A 189 -26.57 -19.42 19.77
CA VAL A 189 -26.07 -18.05 19.93
C VAL A 189 -27.24 -17.13 20.23
N LEU A 190 -27.29 -16.60 21.45
CA LEU A 190 -28.24 -15.57 21.87
C LEU A 190 -28.06 -14.28 21.04
N PRO A 191 -29.16 -13.63 20.64
CA PRO A 191 -29.11 -12.34 19.95
C PRO A 191 -28.59 -11.22 20.88
N PRO A 192 -27.75 -10.30 20.39
CA PRO A 192 -27.35 -9.13 21.17
C PRO A 192 -28.52 -8.17 21.36
N ALA A 193 -28.68 -7.70 22.60
CA ALA A 193 -29.67 -6.72 23.00
C ALA A 193 -29.43 -5.37 22.30
N ALA A 194 -30.49 -4.83 21.69
CA ALA A 194 -30.49 -3.50 21.09
C ALA A 194 -30.29 -2.42 22.17
N SER A 195 -29.30 -1.54 21.96
CA SER A 195 -29.11 -0.34 22.78
C SER A 195 -29.94 0.82 22.23
N PRO A 196 -30.63 1.62 23.07
CA PRO A 196 -31.37 2.79 22.62
C PRO A 196 -30.42 3.94 22.25
N GLN A 197 -30.56 4.46 21.03
CA GLN A 197 -29.93 5.71 20.61
C GLN A 197 -30.73 6.89 21.17
N LEU A 198 -30.13 7.58 22.14
CA LEU A 198 -30.57 8.87 22.65
C LEU A 198 -29.41 9.85 22.47
N TRP A 199 -29.48 10.73 21.48
CA TRP A 199 -29.23 12.17 21.66
C TRP A 199 -29.37 12.95 20.34
N PRO A 200 -30.30 13.92 20.30
CA PRO A 200 -30.26 15.01 19.33
C PRO A 200 -30.18 16.35 20.07
N TYR A 201 -28.98 16.90 20.28
CA TYR A 201 -28.78 18.31 20.64
C TYR A 201 -27.39 18.75 20.14
N LEU A 202 -27.32 19.48 19.02
CA LEU A 202 -27.18 20.94 18.97
C LEU A 202 -25.94 21.47 19.71
N THR A 203 -24.92 21.83 18.95
CA THR A 203 -24.15 23.06 19.20
C THR A 203 -23.80 23.74 17.87
N PRO A 204 -24.00 25.06 17.76
CA PRO A 204 -23.59 25.85 16.62
C PRO A 204 -22.18 26.46 16.82
N LEU A 205 -21.54 26.81 15.70
CA LEU A 205 -20.65 27.96 15.54
C LEU A 205 -19.40 28.03 16.42
N VAL A 206 -18.28 27.51 15.91
CA VAL A 206 -16.94 27.96 16.32
C VAL A 206 -16.33 28.78 15.18
N LEU A 207 -16.12 30.06 15.47
CA LEU A 207 -15.42 31.01 14.61
C LEU A 207 -13.98 30.58 14.35
N LEU A 208 -13.61 30.73 13.08
CA LEU A 208 -12.27 30.88 12.52
C LEU A 208 -11.27 31.60 13.44
N THR A 209 -10.33 30.84 13.99
CA THR A 209 -8.96 31.32 14.23
C THR A 209 -8.00 30.34 13.58
N PHE A 210 -7.53 30.68 12.38
CA PHE A 210 -6.36 30.05 11.77
C PHE A 210 -5.12 30.46 12.57
N HIS A 211 -4.85 29.75 13.67
CA HIS A 211 -3.50 29.69 14.23
C HIS A 211 -2.71 28.67 13.41
N THR A 212 -1.81 29.16 12.55
CA THR A 212 -0.77 28.34 11.93
C THR A 212 0.23 27.92 13.02
N HIS A 213 -0.13 26.91 13.82
CA HIS A 213 0.84 26.19 14.62
C HIS A 213 1.66 25.31 13.67
N GLN A 214 2.85 25.78 13.30
CA GLN A 214 3.92 24.86 12.92
C GLN A 214 4.28 24.07 14.19
N VAL A 215 3.61 22.94 14.39
CA VAL A 215 3.98 21.98 15.42
C VAL A 215 5.25 21.29 14.92
N THR A 216 6.39 21.83 15.31
CA THR A 216 7.71 21.19 15.19
C THR A 216 7.89 20.07 16.23
N GLY A 217 6.84 19.28 16.45
CA GLY A 217 6.89 18.08 17.26
C GLY A 217 6.91 16.90 16.32
N THR A 218 7.94 16.07 16.36
CA THR A 218 7.92 14.73 15.76
C THR A 218 6.71 13.99 16.34
N PRO A 219 5.67 13.68 15.53
CA PRO A 219 4.56 12.89 16.00
C PRO A 219 5.08 11.49 16.32
N THR A 220 5.17 11.16 17.62
CA THR A 220 5.47 9.81 18.07
C THR A 220 4.20 8.99 17.91
N TYR A 221 4.03 8.34 16.76
CA TYR A 221 2.94 7.40 16.57
C TYR A 221 3.19 6.17 17.44
N PRO A 222 2.22 5.70 18.24
CA PRO A 222 2.36 4.44 18.95
C PRO A 222 2.59 3.32 17.93
N PRO A 223 3.36 2.27 18.27
CA PRO A 223 3.55 1.14 17.38
C PRO A 223 2.19 0.54 17.02
N ILE A 224 1.81 0.62 15.75
CA ILE A 224 0.57 0.02 15.24
C ILE A 224 0.83 -1.49 15.16
N GLY A 225 0.23 -2.24 16.09
CA GLY A 225 0.26 -3.70 16.07
C GLY A 225 -0.43 -4.28 14.84
N PRO A 226 -0.25 -5.58 14.56
CA PRO A 226 -0.97 -6.24 13.48
C PRO A 226 -2.49 -6.08 13.68
N PRO A 227 -3.28 -5.88 12.60
CA PRO A 227 -4.72 -5.76 12.70
C PRO A 227 -5.31 -7.00 13.38
N PRO A 228 -6.31 -6.83 14.26
CA PRO A 228 -7.09 -7.96 14.74
C PRO A 228 -7.67 -8.66 13.49
N ASN A 229 -7.44 -9.97 13.35
CA ASN A 229 -7.83 -10.85 12.23
C ASN A 229 -6.80 -11.08 11.10
N PHE A 230 -5.55 -10.65 11.24
CA PHE A 230 -4.50 -11.10 10.32
C PHE A 230 -3.97 -12.48 10.73
N HIS A 231 -4.42 -13.54 10.05
CA HIS A 231 -3.72 -14.81 10.06
C HIS A 231 -2.51 -14.68 9.14
N SER A 232 -1.30 -14.51 9.70
CA SER A 232 -0.08 -14.69 8.92
C SER A 232 -0.07 -16.12 8.39
N ALA A 233 -0.30 -16.29 7.09
CA ALA A 233 0.00 -17.55 6.42
C ALA A 233 1.51 -17.75 6.53
N ALA A 234 1.93 -18.58 7.48
CA ALA A 234 3.31 -18.99 7.70
C ALA A 234 3.82 -19.86 6.55
#